data_AF-Q51114-F1
#
_entry.id   AF-Q51114-F1
#
_cell.length_a   1.000
_cell.length_b   1.000
_cell.length_c   1.000
_cell.angle_alpha   90.00
_cell.angle_beta   90.00
_cell.angle_gamma   90.00
#
_symmetry.space_group_name_H-M   'P 1'
#
loop_
_entity.id
_entity.type
_entity.pdbx_description
1 polymer ?
#
loop_
_entity_poly.entity_id
_entity_poly.type
_entity_poly.pdbx_seq_one_letter_code
_entity_poly.pdbx_strand_id
1 'polypeptide(L)'
;SLLQQDEEKALFAAAQGLQPKIAAAVAEGNFQTALSELASVKPQVDAFFDGVMVMAEDAAVKQNRLNLLNRLAEQMNAVADIALLGE
;
A
#
# COMPACT_ATOMS: atom_id res chain seq x y z
N SER A 1 -3.19 0.17 -19.88
CA SER A 1 -3.07 0.34 -18.42
C SER A 1 -3.64 1.67 -17.99
N LEU A 2 -4.40 1.70 -16.90
CA LEU A 2 -4.91 2.94 -16.28
C LEU A 2 -3.87 3.62 -15.36
N LEU A 3 -2.72 2.97 -15.13
CA LEU A 3 -1.57 3.54 -14.44
C LEU A 3 -0.82 4.47 -15.41
N GLN A 4 -1.01 5.77 -15.21
CA GLN A 4 -0.46 6.81 -16.09
C GLN A 4 0.96 7.19 -15.66
N GLN A 5 1.16 7.38 -14.35
CA GLN A 5 2.44 7.80 -13.76
C GLN A 5 3.32 6.60 -13.40
N ASP A 6 4.63 6.81 -13.29
CA ASP A 6 5.57 5.76 -12.93
C ASP A 6 5.56 5.50 -11.41
N GLU A 7 5.24 6.51 -10.62
CA GLU A 7 5.00 6.47 -9.18
C GLU A 7 3.79 5.58 -8.85
N GLU A 8 2.72 5.66 -9.64
CA GLU A 8 1.55 4.77 -9.58
C GLU A 8 1.93 3.29 -9.77
N LYS A 9 2.79 3.02 -10.75
CA LYS A 9 3.26 1.65 -11.04
C LYS A 9 4.22 1.16 -9.97
N ALA A 10 5.11 2.02 -9.49
CA ALA A 10 6.07 1.70 -8.44
C ALA A 10 5.35 1.35 -7.13
N LEU A 11 4.35 2.15 -6.73
CA LEU A 11 3.53 1.88 -5.55
C LEU A 11 2.74 0.57 -5.71
N PHE A 12 2.15 0.33 -6.89
CA PHE A 12 1.44 -0.93 -7.15
C PHE A 12 2.35 -2.15 -7.09
N ALA A 13 3.55 -2.07 -7.67
CA ALA A 13 4.54 -3.15 -7.63
C ALA A 13 5.02 -3.42 -6.19
N ALA A 14 5.28 -2.35 -5.43
CA ALA A 14 5.66 -2.45 -4.02
C ALA A 14 4.56 -3.12 -3.20
N ALA A 15 3.30 -2.68 -3.34
CA ALA A 15 2.15 -3.24 -2.63
C ALA A 15 1.92 -4.74 -2.95
N GLN A 16 2.09 -5.14 -4.22
CA GLN A 16 2.00 -6.54 -4.62
C GLN A 16 3.13 -7.40 -4.02
N GLY A 17 4.36 -6.87 -3.97
CA GLY A 17 5.48 -7.57 -3.35
C GLY A 17 5.38 -7.66 -1.83
N LEU A 18 4.68 -6.72 -1.20
CA LEU A 18 4.50 -6.65 0.25
C LEU A 18 3.48 -7.64 0.77
N GLN A 19 2.38 -7.82 0.04
CA GLN A 19 1.26 -8.67 0.43
C GLN A 19 1.68 -10.08 0.88
N PRO A 20 2.46 -10.86 0.11
CA PRO A 20 2.85 -12.21 0.53
C PRO A 20 3.80 -12.20 1.74
N LYS A 21 4.65 -11.18 1.87
CA LYS A 21 5.60 -11.08 3.00
C LYS A 21 4.89 -10.76 4.31
N ILE A 22 3.96 -9.81 4.27
CA ILE A 22 3.11 -9.48 5.42
C ILE A 22 2.27 -10.70 5.81
N ALA A 23 1.65 -11.37 4.84
CA ALA A 23 0.85 -12.56 5.11
C ALA A 23 1.67 -13.69 5.76
N ALA A 24 2.91 -13.92 5.29
CA ALA A 24 3.82 -14.88 5.90
C ALA A 24 4.23 -14.48 7.32
N ALA A 25 4.66 -13.23 7.52
CA ALA A 25 5.07 -12.73 8.83
C ALA A 25 3.93 -12.78 9.86
N VAL A 26 2.71 -12.45 9.44
CA VAL A 26 1.49 -12.57 10.27
C VAL A 26 1.19 -14.02 10.62
N ALA A 27 1.27 -14.94 9.65
CA ALA A 27 1.05 -16.37 9.89
C ALA A 27 2.06 -16.99 10.86
N GLU A 28 3.28 -16.44 10.92
CA GLU A 28 4.33 -16.82 11.87
C GLU A 28 4.24 -16.07 13.22
N GLY A 29 3.26 -15.17 13.40
CA GLY A 29 3.14 -14.32 14.59
C GLY A 29 4.25 -13.26 14.72
N ASN A 30 5.00 -13.01 13.65
CA ASN A 30 6.09 -12.04 13.60
C ASN A 30 5.59 -10.67 13.13
N PHE A 31 4.84 -10.00 14.00
CA PHE A 31 4.25 -8.69 13.73
C PHE A 31 5.29 -7.59 13.55
N GLN A 32 6.47 -7.74 14.15
CA GLN A 32 7.56 -6.78 14.02
C GLN A 32 8.09 -6.75 12.58
N THR A 33 8.28 -7.91 11.96
CA THR A 33 8.61 -7.99 10.53
C THR A 33 7.47 -7.47 9.64
N ALA A 34 6.21 -7.78 9.95
CA ALA A 34 5.08 -7.25 9.19
C ALA A 34 5.03 -5.71 9.21
N LEU A 35 5.25 -5.09 10.38
CA LEU A 35 5.32 -3.63 10.54
C LEU A 35 6.54 -3.02 9.84
N SER A 36 7.71 -3.67 9.89
CA SER A 36 8.91 -3.21 9.16
C SER A 36 8.72 -3.24 7.65
N GLU A 37 8.11 -4.31 7.10
CA GLU A 37 7.78 -4.38 5.68
C GLU A 37 6.77 -3.28 5.32
N LEU A 38 5.72 -3.09 6.14
CA LEU A 38 4.76 -2.00 5.96
C LEU A 38 5.44 -0.62 5.90
N ALA A 39 6.37 -0.36 6.81
CA ALA A 39 7.14 0.89 6.83
C ALA A 39 8.02 1.08 5.58
N SER A 40 8.49 -0.01 4.96
CA SER A 40 9.29 0.04 3.74
C SER A 40 8.51 0.53 2.50
N VAL A 41 7.17 0.55 2.55
CA VAL A 41 6.33 1.08 1.45
C VAL A 41 6.11 2.58 1.56
N LYS A 42 6.39 3.18 2.73
CA LYS A 42 6.19 4.60 3.01
C LYS A 42 6.83 5.54 1.97
N PRO A 43 8.10 5.37 1.55
CA PRO A 43 8.69 6.29 0.57
C PRO A 43 8.00 6.25 -0.81
N GLN A 44 7.47 5.11 -1.22
CA GLN A 44 6.71 4.97 -2.47
C GLN A 44 5.34 5.63 -2.37
N VAL A 45 4.73 5.62 -1.18
CA VAL A 45 3.48 6.34 -0.89
C VAL A 45 3.71 7.84 -0.93
N ASP A 46 4.76 8.33 -0.28
CA ASP A 46 5.15 9.75 -0.31
C ASP A 46 5.43 10.20 -1.76
N ALA A 47 6.21 9.43 -2.53
CA ALA A 47 6.47 9.71 -3.94
C ALA A 47 5.19 9.71 -4.79
N PHE A 48 4.26 8.81 -4.51
CA PHE A 48 2.94 8.83 -5.14
C PHE A 48 2.20 10.13 -4.81
N PHE A 49 2.12 10.56 -3.55
CA PHE A 49 1.42 11.80 -3.21
C PHE A 49 2.08 13.06 -3.77
N ASP A 50 3.42 13.06 -3.92
CA ASP A 50 4.18 14.16 -4.51
C ASP A 50 4.01 14.23 -6.04
N GLY A 51 4.14 13.09 -6.73
CA GLY A 51 4.10 13.01 -8.20
C GLY A 51 2.70 12.84 -8.80
N VAL A 52 1.72 12.37 -8.01
CA VAL A 52 0.41 11.94 -8.52
C VAL A 52 -0.71 12.81 -7.96
N MET A 53 -1.23 13.71 -8.81
CA MET A 53 -2.40 14.53 -8.45
C MET A 53 -3.65 13.65 -8.33
N VAL A 54 -3.99 13.20 -7.12
CA VAL A 54 -5.10 12.25 -6.87
C VAL A 54 -6.44 12.74 -7.42
N MET A 55 -6.67 14.06 -7.43
CA MET A 55 -7.82 14.70 -8.08
C MET A 55 -7.55 14.98 -9.56
N ALA A 56 -7.32 13.92 -10.35
CA ALA A 56 -7.24 14.04 -11.80
C ALA A 56 -8.60 14.44 -12.40
N GLU A 57 -8.59 15.20 -13.50
CA GLU A 57 -9.81 15.56 -14.26
C GLU A 57 -10.50 14.35 -14.87
N ASP A 58 -9.74 13.31 -15.21
CA ASP A 58 -10.26 12.06 -15.72
C ASP A 58 -10.82 11.18 -14.58
N ALA A 59 -12.12 10.89 -14.66
CA ALA A 59 -12.83 10.11 -13.65
C ALA A 59 -12.29 8.68 -13.52
N ALA A 60 -11.84 8.05 -14.60
CA ALA A 60 -11.30 6.69 -14.57
C ALA A 60 -9.91 6.67 -13.91
N VAL A 61 -9.07 7.67 -14.18
CA VAL A 61 -7.76 7.84 -13.52
C VAL A 61 -7.94 8.11 -12.03
N LYS A 62 -8.85 9.02 -11.66
CA LYS A 62 -9.19 9.30 -10.27
C LYS A 62 -9.65 8.04 -9.53
N GLN A 63 -10.56 7.28 -10.13
CA GLN A 63 -11.08 6.06 -9.51
C GLN A 63 -10.00 4.99 -9.35
N ASN A 64 -9.09 4.85 -10.33
CA ASN A 64 -7.94 3.96 -10.22
C ASN A 64 -7.01 4.34 -9.06
N ARG A 65 -6.71 5.62 -8.90
CA ARG A 65 -5.88 6.16 -7.79
C ARG A 65 -6.51 5.93 -6.44
N LEU A 66 -7.82 6.19 -6.31
CA LEU A 66 -8.57 5.91 -5.08
C LEU A 66 -8.60 4.42 -4.75
N ASN A 67 -8.77 3.54 -5.74
CA ASN A 67 -8.71 2.10 -5.52
C ASN A 67 -7.31 1.65 -5.07
N LEU A 68 -6.25 2.24 -5.61
CA LEU A 68 -4.87 1.95 -5.21
C LEU A 68 -4.64 2.33 -3.75
N LEU A 69 -5.08 3.54 -3.36
CA LEU A 69 -4.99 4.03 -1.98
C LEU A 69 -5.81 3.18 -1.01
N ASN A 70 -7.04 2.81 -1.40
CA ASN A 70 -7.89 1.93 -0.57
C ASN A 70 -7.25 0.57 -0.34
N ARG A 71 -6.72 -0.08 -1.39
CA ARG A 71 -6.01 -1.36 -1.24
C ARG A 71 -4.84 -1.26 -0.27
N LEU A 72 -4.07 -0.18 -0.37
CA LEU A 72 -2.94 0.04 0.52
C LEU A 72 -3.42 0.27 1.97
N ALA A 73 -4.47 1.07 2.15
CA ALA A 73 -5.07 1.33 3.46
C ALA A 73 -5.65 0.04 4.08
N GLU A 74 -6.27 -0.83 3.29
CA GLU A 74 -6.75 -2.14 3.75
C GLU A 74 -5.59 -3.04 4.20
N GLN A 75 -4.49 -3.08 3.45
CA GLN A 75 -3.29 -3.82 3.84
C GLN A 75 -2.66 -3.26 5.13
N MET A 76 -2.60 -1.94 5.27
CA MET A 76 -2.11 -1.28 6.48
C MET A 76 -3.02 -1.56 7.69
N ASN A 77 -4.33 -1.46 7.52
CA ASN A 77 -5.30 -1.75 8.56
C ASN A 77 -5.28 -3.23 8.96
N ALA A 78 -5.12 -4.16 8.02
CA ALA A 78 -5.00 -5.58 8.35
C ALA A 78 -3.79 -5.86 9.25
N VAL A 79 -2.66 -5.18 9.04
CA VAL A 79 -1.49 -5.31 9.93
C VAL A 79 -1.73 -4.59 11.26
N ALA A 80 -2.32 -3.40 11.25
CA ALA A 80 -2.58 -2.61 12.45
C ALA A 80 -3.61 -3.26 13.38
N ASP A 81 -4.69 -3.83 12.85
CA ASP A 81 -5.74 -4.52 13.59
C ASP A 81 -5.18 -5.75 14.31
N ILE A 82 -4.32 -6.52 13.64
CA ILE A 82 -3.65 -7.68 14.23
C ILE A 82 -2.64 -7.26 15.29
N ALA A 83 -1.89 -6.17 15.07
CA ALA A 83 -0.98 -5.62 16.07
C ALA A 83 -1.71 -5.18 17.34
N LEU A 84 -2.92 -4.63 17.21
CA LEU A 84 -3.76 -4.20 18.34
C LEU A 84 -4.37 -5.39 19.12
N LEU A 85 -4.61 -6.53 18.45
CA LEU A 85 -5.12 -7.75 19.08
C LEU A 85 -4.04 -8.57 19.82
N GLY A 86 -2.76 -8.21 19.68
CA GLY A 86 -1.62 -8.91 20.27
C GLY A 86 -1.14 -8.37 21.63
N GLU A 87 -1.83 -7.39 22.23
CA GLU A 87 -1.58 -6.88 23.59
C GLU A 87 -2.46 -7.56 24.67
#